data_AF-A0A5B8C2I4-F1
#
_entry.id   AF-A0A5B8C2I4-F1
#
_cell.length_a   1.000
_cell.length_b   1.000
_cell.length_c   1.000
_cell.angle_alpha   90.00
_cell.angle_beta   90.00
_cell.angle_gamma   90.00
#
_symmetry.space_group_name_H-M   'P 1'
#
loop_
_entity.id
_entity.type
_entity.pdbx_description
1 polymer ?
#
loop_
_entity_poly.entity_id
_entity_poly.type
_entity_poly.pdbx_seq_one_letter_code
_entity_poly.pdbx_strand_id
1 'polypeptide(L)'
;MFLSSEFKTPLMYFDANLTKLDELPEYVENLSELDRQAHQQEFKSALDKDVLTERDFYNATKCDPASKDSARAFFESVYRYAFEGGEETDLTDYWKTPPYWHILT
;
A
#
# COMPACT_ATOMS: atom_id res chain seq x y z
N MET A 1 8.47 14.91 5.82
CA MET A 1 8.56 13.70 6.65
C MET A 1 9.14 12.62 5.76
N PHE A 2 10.23 11.97 6.16
CA PHE A 2 10.80 10.85 5.40
C PHE A 2 10.20 9.57 5.97
N LEU A 3 9.44 8.86 5.15
CA LEU A 3 8.98 7.51 5.47
C LEU A 3 10.19 6.57 5.41
N SER A 4 10.30 5.67 6.37
CA SER A 4 11.38 4.69 6.43
C SER A 4 11.41 3.85 5.14
N SER A 5 12.57 3.31 4.79
CA SER A 5 12.66 2.34 3.68
C SER A 5 11.80 1.10 3.97
N GLU A 6 11.69 0.75 5.25
CA GLU A 6 10.93 -0.40 5.74
C GLU A 6 9.42 -0.15 5.61
N PHE A 7 8.95 1.10 5.73
CA PHE A 7 7.56 1.49 5.44
C PHE A 7 7.14 1.19 4.00
N LYS A 8 8.07 1.27 3.06
CA LYS A 8 7.78 1.03 1.64
C LYS A 8 7.70 -0.45 1.29
N THR A 9 8.27 -1.33 2.12
CA THR A 9 8.26 -2.78 1.88
C THR A 9 6.83 -3.34 1.83
N PRO A 10 5.93 -3.05 2.79
CA PRO A 10 4.50 -3.38 2.69
C PRO A 10 3.84 -2.94 1.38
N LEU A 11 4.20 -1.75 0.89
CA LEU A 11 3.59 -1.17 -0.31
C LEU A 11 4.05 -1.86 -1.60
N MET A 12 5.23 -2.51 -1.59
CA MET A 12 5.73 -3.27 -2.74
C MET A 12 4.93 -4.55 -3.00
N TYR A 13 4.21 -5.07 -2.01
CA TYR A 13 3.33 -6.23 -2.22
C TYR A 13 2.19 -5.91 -3.20
N PHE A 14 1.84 -4.63 -3.36
CA PHE A 14 0.82 -4.16 -4.28
C PHE A 14 1.39 -3.60 -5.60
N ASP A 15 2.67 -3.80 -5.89
CA ASP A 15 3.20 -3.49 -7.23
C ASP A 15 2.52 -4.43 -8.21
N ALA A 16 1.72 -3.89 -9.13
CA ALA A 16 0.98 -4.72 -10.07
C ALA A 16 1.91 -5.56 -10.97
N ASN A 17 3.18 -5.19 -11.11
CA ASN A 17 4.16 -6.01 -11.84
C ASN A 17 4.76 -7.14 -10.99
N LEU A 18 4.43 -7.23 -9.71
CA LEU A 18 4.88 -8.28 -8.80
C LEU A 18 3.72 -9.22 -8.46
N THR A 19 4.00 -10.52 -8.42
CA THR A 19 3.01 -11.59 -8.18
C THR A 19 2.76 -11.88 -6.69
N LYS A 20 2.94 -10.89 -5.79
CA LYS A 20 3.06 -11.12 -4.34
C LYS A 20 1.93 -10.55 -3.47
N LEU A 21 0.81 -10.07 -4.02
CA LEU A 21 -0.23 -9.35 -3.25
C LEU A 21 -0.66 -10.04 -1.94
N ASP A 22 -0.74 -11.37 -1.92
CA ASP A 22 -1.27 -12.16 -0.81
C ASP A 22 -0.31 -12.32 0.39
N GLU A 23 0.97 -11.92 0.26
CA GLU A 23 2.01 -12.21 1.28
C GLU A 23 2.15 -11.12 2.37
N LEU A 24 1.39 -10.02 2.28
CA LEU A 24 1.56 -8.89 3.20
C LEU A 24 1.29 -9.24 4.68
N PRO A 25 0.18 -9.94 5.03
CA PRO A 25 -0.07 -10.29 6.44
C PRO A 25 1.01 -11.21 6.99
N GLU A 26 1.48 -12.18 6.20
CA GLU A 26 2.58 -13.08 6.60
C GLU A 26 3.88 -12.31 6.84
N TYR A 27 4.20 -11.31 6.01
CA TYR A 27 5.33 -10.42 6.25
C TYR A 27 5.20 -9.69 7.60
N VAL A 28 4.01 -9.12 7.88
CA VAL A 28 3.76 -8.37 9.12
C VAL A 28 3.78 -9.27 10.35
N GLU A 29 3.29 -10.51 10.25
CA GLU A 29 3.34 -11.51 11.32
C GLU A 29 4.76 -11.96 11.65
N ASN A 30 5.65 -11.99 10.64
CA ASN A 30 7.05 -12.36 10.81
C ASN A 30 7.91 -11.23 11.43
N LEU A 31 7.40 -10.01 11.56
CA LEU A 31 8.08 -8.92 12.24
C LEU A 31 8.09 -9.13 13.76
N SER A 32 9.11 -8.57 14.43
CA SER A 32 9.07 -8.48 15.89
C SER A 32 7.89 -7.61 16.33
N GLU A 33 7.38 -7.82 17.54
CA GLU A 33 6.28 -7.00 18.06
C GLU A 33 6.64 -5.50 18.08
N LEU A 34 7.90 -5.18 18.40
CA LEU A 34 8.40 -3.81 18.40
C LEU A 34 8.38 -3.20 16.99
N ASP A 35 8.86 -3.94 15.99
CA ASP A 35 8.89 -3.46 14.60
C ASP A 35 7.47 -3.32 14.05
N ARG A 36 6.59 -4.29 14.32
CA ARG A 36 5.18 -4.20 13.92
C ARG A 36 4.50 -2.96 14.51
N GLN A 37 4.73 -2.66 15.78
CA GLN A 37 4.18 -1.45 16.42
C GLN A 37 4.77 -0.17 15.79
N ALA A 38 6.08 -0.15 15.52
CA ALA A 38 6.73 0.98 14.86
C ALA A 38 6.14 1.23 13.47
N HIS A 39 5.99 0.17 12.67
CA HIS A 39 5.37 0.21 11.35
C HIS A 39 3.92 0.69 11.40
N GLN A 40 3.13 0.13 12.31
CA GLN A 40 1.73 0.53 12.48
C GLN A 40 1.61 2.02 12.85
N GLN A 41 2.45 2.51 13.76
CA GLN A 41 2.45 3.92 14.17
C GLN A 41 2.93 4.85 13.06
N GLU A 42 3.96 4.46 12.31
CA GLU A 42 4.46 5.23 11.17
C GLU A 42 3.38 5.35 10.08
N PHE A 43 2.71 4.23 9.74
CA PHE A 43 1.63 4.21 8.76
C PHE A 43 0.44 5.06 9.19
N LYS A 44 -0.03 4.85 10.43
CA LYS A 44 -1.13 5.65 10.99
C LYS A 44 -0.79 7.15 10.96
N SER A 45 0.43 7.51 11.35
CA SER A 45 0.90 8.90 11.31
C SER A 45 0.94 9.48 9.89
N ALA A 46 1.29 8.67 8.89
CA ALA A 46 1.32 9.09 7.50
C ALA A 46 -0.09 9.36 6.94
N LEU A 47 -1.05 8.51 7.30
CA LEU A 47 -2.48 8.67 6.98
C LEU A 47 -3.07 9.91 7.67
N ASP A 48 -2.85 10.05 8.99
CA ASP A 48 -3.40 11.15 9.79
C ASP A 48 -2.89 12.52 9.32
N LYS A 49 -1.64 12.58 8.84
CA LYS A 49 -1.02 13.81 8.33
C LYS A 49 -1.30 14.09 6.85
N ASP A 50 -2.01 13.21 6.16
CA ASP A 50 -2.28 13.30 4.71
C ASP A 50 -1.00 13.50 3.88
N VAL A 51 0.10 12.83 4.25
CA VAL A 51 1.41 12.99 3.59
C VAL A 51 1.65 11.96 2.47
N LEU A 52 0.76 10.99 2.31
CA LEU A 52 0.80 9.99 1.23
C LEU A 52 0.11 10.57 -0.02
N THR A 53 0.84 10.62 -1.12
CA THR A 53 0.41 11.30 -2.35
C THR A 53 0.05 10.31 -3.47
N GLU A 54 -0.54 10.83 -4.55
CA GLU A 54 -0.76 10.07 -5.79
C GLU A 54 0.55 9.52 -6.37
N ARG A 55 1.67 10.24 -6.17
CA ARG A 55 2.99 9.76 -6.57
C ARG A 55 3.45 8.57 -5.74
N ASP A 56 3.12 8.54 -4.44
CA ASP A 56 3.43 7.41 -3.59
C ASP A 56 2.58 6.20 -3.99
N PHE A 57 1.32 6.41 -4.36
CA PHE A 57 0.46 5.37 -4.92
C PHE A 57 1.09 4.79 -6.19
N TYR A 58 1.44 5.64 -7.15
CA TYR A 58 2.09 5.19 -8.39
C TYR A 58 3.39 4.44 -8.10
N ASN A 59 4.21 4.89 -7.14
CA ASN A 59 5.45 4.21 -6.80
C ASN A 59 5.21 2.81 -6.21
N ALA A 60 4.15 2.66 -5.41
CA ALA A 60 3.74 1.40 -4.80
C ALA A 60 3.15 0.43 -5.83
N THR A 61 2.23 0.91 -6.67
CA THR A 61 1.36 0.06 -7.51
C THR A 61 1.77 0.01 -8.97
N LYS A 62 2.57 0.97 -9.43
CA LYS A 62 2.88 1.27 -10.84
C LYS A 62 1.65 1.62 -11.68
N CYS A 63 0.59 2.08 -11.02
CA CYS A 63 -0.67 2.46 -11.66
C CYS A 63 -1.02 3.91 -11.31
N ASP A 64 -1.76 4.57 -12.20
CA ASP A 64 -2.28 5.91 -11.90
C ASP A 64 -3.55 5.78 -11.05
N PRO A 65 -3.66 6.51 -9.93
CA PRO A 65 -4.88 6.48 -9.13
C PRO A 65 -6.03 7.15 -9.88
N ALA A 66 -7.26 6.74 -9.60
CA ALA A 66 -8.46 7.38 -10.15
C ALA A 66 -8.61 8.84 -9.69
N SER A 67 -8.13 9.14 -8.48
CA SER A 67 -8.09 10.47 -7.88
C SER A 67 -7.16 10.48 -6.67
N LYS A 68 -6.89 11.66 -6.11
CA LYS A 68 -6.25 11.79 -4.80
C LYS A 68 -7.00 11.00 -3.71
N ASP A 69 -8.33 11.04 -3.72
CA ASP A 69 -9.16 10.33 -2.73
C ASP A 69 -9.05 8.80 -2.91
N SER A 70 -8.94 8.33 -4.15
CA SER A 70 -8.70 6.91 -4.44
C SER A 70 -7.31 6.46 -3.98
N ALA A 71 -6.28 7.28 -4.20
CA ALA A 71 -4.94 6.99 -3.68
C ALA A 71 -4.95 6.89 -2.15
N ARG A 72 -5.66 7.80 -1.47
CA ARG A 72 -5.83 7.77 -0.02
C ARG A 72 -6.57 6.52 0.45
N ALA A 73 -7.71 6.20 -0.18
CA ALA A 73 -8.51 5.03 0.16
C ALA A 73 -7.71 3.73 0.04
N PHE A 74 -6.85 3.61 -0.97
CA PHE A 74 -5.92 2.49 -1.10
C PHE A 74 -5.02 2.35 0.13
N PHE A 75 -4.36 3.42 0.57
CA PHE A 75 -3.48 3.36 1.74
C PHE A 75 -4.23 3.03 3.03
N GLU A 76 -5.46 3.49 3.18
CA GLU A 76 -6.34 3.13 4.31
C GLU A 76 -6.69 1.64 4.29
N SER A 77 -6.99 1.07 3.12
CA SER A 77 -7.27 -0.36 2.96
C SER A 77 -6.03 -1.23 3.24
N VAL A 78 -4.86 -0.84 2.73
CA VAL A 78 -3.59 -1.52 3.02
C VAL A 78 -3.29 -1.52 4.51
N TYR A 79 -3.50 -0.39 5.20
CA TYR A 79 -3.31 -0.31 6.65
C TYR A 79 -4.22 -1.28 7.41
N ARG A 80 -5.50 -1.35 7.03
CA ARG A 80 -6.47 -2.26 7.65
C ARG A 80 -6.10 -3.72 7.40
N TYR A 81 -5.74 -4.07 6.17
CA TYR A 81 -5.31 -5.42 5.81
C TYR A 81 -4.08 -5.85 6.60
N ALA A 82 -3.07 -4.98 6.69
CA ALA A 82 -1.81 -5.27 7.37
C ALA A 82 -1.93 -5.35 8.90
N PHE A 83 -2.76 -4.51 9.54
CA PHE A 83 -2.68 -4.32 10.99
C PHE A 83 -4.01 -4.46 11.75
N GLU A 84 -5.15 -4.48 11.08
CA GLU A 84 -6.48 -4.49 11.72
C GLU A 84 -7.34 -5.70 11.31
N GLY A 85 -6.78 -6.65 10.54
CA GLY A 85 -7.52 -7.82 10.05
C GLY A 85 -8.55 -7.47 8.97
N GLY A 86 -8.30 -6.38 8.21
CA GLY A 86 -9.12 -6.00 7.07
C GLY A 86 -9.04 -7.01 5.91
N GLU A 87 -9.88 -6.82 4.90
CA GLU A 87 -9.84 -7.62 3.68
C GLU A 87 -8.67 -7.21 2.78
N GLU A 88 -8.25 -8.15 1.92
CA GLU A 88 -7.21 -7.88 0.92
C GLU A 88 -7.63 -6.72 0.00
N THR A 89 -6.67 -5.87 -0.34
CA THR A 89 -6.92 -4.66 -1.14
C THR A 89 -6.87 -4.99 -2.64
N ASP A 90 -8.03 -5.01 -3.30
CA ASP A 90 -8.11 -5.11 -4.76
C ASP A 90 -7.71 -3.79 -5.41
N LEU A 91 -6.57 -3.78 -6.13
CA LEU A 91 -6.05 -2.61 -6.81
C LEU A 91 -7.01 -2.02 -7.85
N THR A 92 -7.91 -2.84 -8.40
CA THR A 92 -8.82 -2.42 -9.46
C THR A 92 -9.85 -1.39 -9.00
N ASP A 93 -10.12 -1.32 -7.70
CA ASP A 93 -11.02 -0.34 -7.09
C ASP A 93 -10.43 1.08 -7.05
N TYR A 94 -9.11 1.22 -7.18
CA TYR A 94 -8.40 2.47 -6.89
C TYR A 94 -7.75 3.13 -8.10
N TRP A 95 -7.52 2.39 -9.19
CA TRP A 95 -6.77 2.88 -10.34
C TRP A 95 -7.66 3.44 -11.47
N LYS A 96 -7.11 4.36 -12.26
CA LYS A 96 -7.72 4.84 -13.52
C LYS A 96 -7.23 4.06 -14.72
N THR A 97 -5.92 3.82 -14.73
CA THR A 97 -5.20 3.20 -15.83
C THR A 97 -4.54 1.94 -15.27
N PRO A 98 -4.85 0.75 -15.82
CA PRO A 98 -4.17 -0.48 -15.41
C PRO A 98 -2.68 -0.42 -15.82
N PRO A 99 -1.83 -1.27 -15.25
CA PRO A 99 -0.40 -1.28 -15.55
C PRO A 99 -0.16 -1.66 -17.01
N TYR A 100 0.97 -1.20 -17.56
CA TYR A 100 1.29 -1.24 -18.99
C TYR A 100 1.12 -2.60 -19.70
N TRP A 101 1.23 -3.74 -18.99
CA TRP A 101 1.07 -5.08 -19.57
C TRP A 101 -0.41 -5.47 -19.85
N HIS A 102 -1.39 -4.76 -19.28
CA HIS A 102 -2.82 -4.96 -19.57
C HIS A 102 -3.30 -4.27 -20.86
N ILE A 103 -2.46 -3.46 -21.52
CA ILE A 103 -2.81 -2.71 -22.74
C ILE A 103 -2.49 -3.52 -24.02
N LEU A 104 -1.87 -4.70 -23.90
CA LEU A 104 -1.42 -5.53 -25.03
C LEU A 104 -2.30 -6.77 -25.32
N THR A 105 -3.48 -6.88 -24.71
CA THR A 105 -4.49 -7.92 -25.03
C THR A 105 -5.71 -7.30 -25.67
#